data_AF-A0A366W1L7-F1
#
_entry.id   AF-A0A366W1L7-F1
#
_cell.length_a   1.000
_cell.length_b   1.000
_cell.length_c   1.000
_cell.angle_alpha   90.00
_cell.angle_beta   90.00
_cell.angle_gamma   90.00
#
_symmetry.space_group_name_H-M   'P 1'
#
loop_
_entity.id
_entity.type
_entity.pdbx_description
1 polymer ?
#
loop_
_entity_poly.entity_id
_entity_poly.type
_entity_poly.pdbx_seq_one_letter_code
_entity_poly.pdbx_strand_id
1 'polypeptide(L)' 'MMKKPETSRDAADKLVKSIRRKMRQTYSGEEKIRIVLEGLRGEESISVLCRGEGIVESLYYSWLK' A
#
# COMPACT_ATOMS: atom_id res chain seq x y z
N MET A 1 -25.12 -28.61 -20.92
CA MET A 1 -23.95 -28.13 -20.15
C MET A 1 -24.28 -26.75 -19.60
N MET A 2 -24.49 -26.60 -18.29
CA MET A 2 -24.88 -25.31 -17.69
C MET A 2 -23.63 -24.45 -17.50
N LYS A 3 -23.50 -23.34 -18.25
CA LYS A 3 -22.48 -22.33 -17.98
C LYS A 3 -22.88 -21.59 -16.69
N LYS A 4 -22.14 -21.84 -15.60
CA LYS A 4 -22.21 -21.06 -14.35
C LYS A 4 -21.76 -19.62 -14.62
N PRO A 5 -22.19 -18.63 -13.81
CA PRO A 5 -22.18 -17.22 -14.17
C PRO A 5 -20.77 -16.64 -14.17
N GLU A 6 -20.07 -16.75 -15.30
CA GLU A 6 -18.77 -16.11 -15.54
C GLU A 6 -18.88 -14.59 -15.36
N THR A 7 -20.02 -14.02 -15.73
CA THR A 7 -20.36 -12.59 -15.55
C THR A 7 -20.37 -12.10 -14.11
N SER A 8 -20.67 -12.97 -13.13
CA SER A 8 -20.72 -12.59 -11.70
C SER A 8 -19.32 -12.47 -11.09
N ARG A 9 -18.35 -13.29 -11.53
CA ARG A 9 -16.96 -13.19 -11.08
C ARG A 9 -16.27 -11.95 -11.63
N ASP A 10 -16.43 -11.69 -12.93
CA ASP A 10 -15.89 -10.48 -13.57
C ASP A 10 -16.40 -9.18 -12.92
N ALA A 11 -17.68 -9.13 -12.56
CA ALA A 11 -18.27 -7.99 -11.87
C ALA A 11 -17.64 -7.79 -10.47
N ALA A 12 -17.43 -8.88 -9.72
CA ALA A 12 -16.78 -8.83 -8.41
C ALA A 12 -15.31 -8.38 -8.51
N ASP A 13 -14.55 -8.88 -9.48
CA ASP A 13 -13.15 -8.50 -9.69
C ASP A 13 -13.01 -7.02 -10.08
N LYS A 14 -13.90 -6.51 -10.94
CA LYS A 14 -13.95 -5.08 -11.28
C LYS A 14 -14.26 -4.23 -10.06
N LEU A 15 -15.20 -4.66 -9.22
CA LEU A 15 -15.54 -3.97 -7.98
C LEU A 15 -14.33 -3.93 -7.03
N VAL A 16 -13.67 -5.06 -6.77
CA VAL A 16 -12.48 -5.15 -5.90
C VAL A 16 -11.35 -4.26 -6.43
N LYS A 17 -11.08 -4.27 -7.74
CA LYS A 17 -10.08 -3.37 -8.35
C LYS A 17 -10.45 -1.90 -8.14
N SER A 18 -11.72 -1.54 -8.29
CA SER A 18 -12.17 -0.16 -8.08
C SER A 18 -12.03 0.28 -6.63
N ILE A 19 -12.34 -0.60 -5.66
CA ILE A 19 -12.19 -0.37 -4.23
C ILE A 19 -10.72 -0.18 -3.88
N ARG A 20 -9.84 -1.09 -4.32
CA ARG A 20 -8.39 -0.98 -4.11
C ARG A 20 -7.81 0.31 -4.68
N ARG A 21 -8.29 0.75 -5.85
CA ARG A 21 -7.86 2.00 -6.47
C ARG A 21 -8.32 3.22 -5.66
N LYS A 22 -9.57 3.22 -5.18
CA LYS A 22 -10.11 4.30 -4.34
C LYS A 22 -9.44 4.39 -2.97
N MET A 23 -9.14 3.25 -2.35
CA MET A 23 -8.46 3.17 -1.05
C MET A 23 -6.93 3.26 -1.18
N ARG A 24 -6.38 3.59 -2.36
CA ARG A 24 -4.94 3.71 -2.56
C ARG A 24 -4.45 4.96 -1.84
N GLN A 25 -3.78 4.76 -0.71
CA GLN A 25 -3.09 5.85 -0.02
C GLN A 25 -1.98 6.40 -0.92
N THR A 26 -1.98 7.72 -1.12
CA THR A 26 -0.92 8.44 -1.82
C THR A 26 -0.12 9.25 -0.81
N TYR A 27 1.17 8.96 -0.71
CA TYR A 27 2.10 9.74 0.09
C TYR A 27 2.66 10.89 -0.74
N SER A 28 2.56 12.11 -0.25
CA SER A 28 3.25 13.27 -0.79
C SER A 28 4.77 13.07 -0.72
N GLY A 29 5.53 13.84 -1.50
CA GLY A 29 7.00 13.81 -1.42
C GLY A 29 7.50 14.17 -0.02
N GLU A 30 6.84 15.12 0.64
CA GLU A 30 7.19 15.57 1.99
C GLU A 30 6.97 14.50 3.05
N GLU A 31 5.84 13.78 2.99
CA GLU A 31 5.58 12.64 3.89
C GLU A 31 6.61 11.52 3.71
N LYS A 32 6.94 11.18 2.45
CA LYS A 32 7.96 10.17 2.16
C LYS A 32 9.31 10.56 2.75
N ILE A 33 9.72 11.82 2.53
CA ILE A 33 11.00 12.34 3.04
C ILE A 33 11.01 12.29 4.57
N ARG A 34 9.92 12.69 5.25
CA ARG A 34 9.81 12.64 6.71
C ARG A 34 10.05 11.22 7.24
N ILE A 35 9.32 10.24 6.69
CA ILE A 35 9.41 8.83 7.12
C ILE A 35 10.81 8.27 6.84
N VAL A 36 11.40 8.58 5.69
CA VAL A 36 12.76 8.13 5.35
C VAL A 36 13.80 8.72 6.31
N LEU A 37 13.71 10.01 6.63
CA LEU A 37 14.64 10.65 7.57
C LEU A 37 14.54 10.05 8.98
N GLU A 38 13.34 9.71 9.42
CA GLU A 38 13.11 9.06 10.71
C GLU A 38 13.72 7.65 10.76
N GLY A 39 13.55 6.88 9.69
CA GLY A 39 14.18 5.56 9.56
C GLY A 39 15.71 5.62 9.50
N LEU A 40 16.28 6.67 8.89
CA LEU A 40 17.73 6.90 8.87
C LEU A 40 18.29 7.35 10.23
N ARG A 41 17.47 7.99 11.06
CA ARG A 41 17.84 8.40 12.43
C ARG A 41 18.11 7.17 13.32
N GLY A 42 17.40 6.07 13.06
CA GLY A 42 17.65 4.77 13.70
C GLY A 42 17.23 4.69 15.18
N GLU A 43 16.35 5.58 15.63
CA GLU A 43 15.80 5.56 17.00
C GLU A 43 14.87 4.35 17.21
N GLU A 44 14.12 3.98 16.18
CA GLU A 44 13.27 2.78 16.16
C GLU A 44 13.62 1.89 14.98
N SER A 45 13.31 0.58 15.09
CA SER A 45 13.45 -0.33 13.95
C SER A 45 12.49 0.08 12.82
N ILE A 46 12.91 -0.10 11.56
CA ILE A 46 12.10 0.22 10.37
C ILE A 46 10.71 -0.46 10.43
N SER A 47 10.63 -1.67 10.98
CA SER A 47 9.37 -2.39 11.12
C SER A 47 8.39 -1.72 12.11
N VAL A 48 8.88 -1.07 13.16
CA VAL A 48 8.04 -0.31 14.11
C VAL A 48 7.57 0.99 13.47
N LEU A 49 8.48 1.74 12.87
CA LEU A 49 8.17 2.97 12.12
C LEU A 49 7.10 2.72 11.04
N CYS A 50 7.28 1.67 10.23
CA CYS A 50 6.34 1.32 9.16
C CYS A 50 4.94 0.99 9.70
N ARG A 51 4.84 0.35 10.88
CA ARG A 51 3.55 0.06 11.51
C ARG A 51 2.86 1.32 12.04
N GLY A 52 3.62 2.27 12.60
CA GLY A 52 3.10 3.56 13.06
C GLY A 52 2.55 4.42 11.92
N GLU A 53 3.28 4.42 10.79
CA GLU A 53 2.92 5.19 9.59
C GLU A 53 1.91 4.46 8.68
N GLY A 54 1.53 3.21 9.00
CA GLY A 54 0.60 2.42 8.19
C GLY A 54 1.15 2.03 6.80
N ILE A 55 2.47 1.95 6.65
CA ILE A 55 3.15 1.51 5.43
C ILE A 55 3.69 0.09 5.56
N VAL A 56 3.89 -0.55 4.41
CA VAL A 56 4.58 -1.84 4.33
C VAL A 56 6.08 -1.57 4.21
N GLU A 57 6.93 -2.36 4.88
CA GLU A 57 8.39 -2.20 4.85
C GLU A 57 8.95 -2.20 3.41
N SER A 58 8.37 -2.99 2.50
CA SER A 58 8.76 -2.99 1.09
C SER A 58 8.56 -1.63 0.40
N LEU A 59 7.55 -0.87 0.82
CA LEU A 59 7.29 0.48 0.31
C LEU A 59 8.34 1.46 0.81
N TYR A 60 8.75 1.37 2.07
CA TYR A 60 9.84 2.17 2.64
C TYR A 60 11.14 1.98 1.83
N TYR A 61 11.57 0.73 1.64
CA TYR A 61 12.78 0.45 0.86
C TYR A 61 12.66 0.84 -0.61
N SER A 62 11.45 0.89 -1.17
CA SER A 62 11.25 1.38 -2.54
C SER A 62 11.47 2.89 -2.69
N TRP A 63 11.33 3.67 -1.61
CA TRP A 63 11.58 5.11 -1.61
C TRP A 63 13.04 5.47 -1.36
N LEU A 64 13.79 4.56 -0.76
CA LEU A 64 15.24 4.69 -0.58
C LEU A 64 16.05 4.44 -1.87
N LYS A 65 15.38 3.99 -2.94
CA LYS A 65 16.02 3.63 -4.22
C LYS A 65 16.18 4.82 -5.16
#